data_AF-C8PET4-F1
#
_entry.id   AF-C8PET4-F1
#
_cell.length_a   1.000
_cell.length_b   1.000
_cell.length_c   1.000
_cell.angle_alpha   90.00
_cell.angle_beta   90.00
_cell.angle_gamma   90.00
#
_symmetry.space_group_name_H-M   'P 1'
#
loop_
_entity.id
_entity.type
_entity.pdbx_description
1 polymer ?
#
loop_
_entity_poly.entity_id
_entity_poly.type
_entity_poly.pdbx_seq_one_letter_code
_entity_poly.pdbx_strand_id
1 'polypeptide(L)'
;MRKFIVVRGHAGSGKTTFAKEKIKEFKNEYPQAQIYHLENDMFLTDKAGVYTWSPKLLEDAKRKVAREIKQAYKFALENKTKDVLIVLSNVSARTKELLSLKEQAAQNGFIFECFRMQNFFASEHDVDENTVIAMFIKVTNNKIEGEILIPPVNPMSQSVAQKIKDAAALNRRDLPFDAAQNTYVTKKYIAATQDKRLWSARQSELYPELRTYKYSKRVFFKADWDKALLEMRGLIMDDNLNIIVRPFKKVYNYSEFTSRKSLYPIDITDDTPVLAVRKVNGFLGCCTYVDIGESGASFNRRVIYSTTGSTDSRFAQMAREHCCKFEEIFKRYPNKTFLFEITDESDPHIVEEELGETFIGLIDVKTGAQASEFELDKIAASTAGALKRPFYKEGEQYLKTSFSELKNIVKEAKFEGFMVYIPSQNDFCFKMKTPYYLVNKFFARSKNEALSGKLDKTKLDEEFHPLVDHIKANEREFRSLDEQGKLGFIKEFLEKI
;
A
#
# COMPACT_ATOMS: atom_id res chain seq x y z
N MET A 1 7.72 -5.65 47.68
CA MET A 1 7.12 -6.12 46.41
C MET A 1 7.15 -5.00 45.37
N ARG A 2 7.65 -5.28 44.16
CA ARG A 2 7.62 -4.34 43.03
C ARG A 2 7.06 -5.05 41.81
N LYS A 3 5.91 -4.62 41.32
CA LYS A 3 5.21 -5.30 40.24
C LYS A 3 4.83 -4.33 39.12
N PHE A 4 5.07 -4.74 37.88
CA PHE A 4 4.63 -4.04 36.69
C PHE A 4 3.64 -4.95 35.96
N ILE A 5 2.37 -4.56 35.97
CA ILE A 5 1.29 -5.23 35.26
C ILE A 5 1.00 -4.49 33.95
N VAL A 6 0.94 -5.25 32.85
CA VAL A 6 0.38 -4.78 31.58
C VAL A 6 -0.95 -5.49 31.32
N VAL A 7 -2.01 -4.74 31.04
CA VAL A 7 -3.32 -5.28 30.64
C VAL A 7 -3.62 -4.87 29.20
N ARG A 8 -3.71 -5.85 28.31
CA ARG A 8 -3.95 -5.64 26.87
C ARG A 8 -5.15 -6.42 26.35
N GLY A 9 -5.68 -5.98 25.21
CA GLY A 9 -6.89 -6.50 24.58
C GLY A 9 -7.45 -5.52 23.54
N HIS A 10 -8.51 -5.89 22.83
CA HIS A 10 -9.21 -4.99 21.91
C HIS A 10 -10.15 -4.02 22.63
N ALA A 11 -10.75 -3.07 21.91
CA ALA A 11 -11.81 -2.22 22.46
C ALA A 11 -12.99 -3.08 22.95
N GLY A 12 -13.58 -2.75 24.11
CA GLY A 12 -14.64 -3.58 24.71
C GLY A 12 -14.16 -4.83 25.45
N SER A 13 -12.86 -5.07 25.62
CA SER A 13 -12.36 -6.28 26.31
C SER A 13 -12.30 -6.22 27.84
N GLY A 14 -12.75 -5.11 28.47
CA GLY A 14 -12.76 -4.97 29.94
C GLY A 14 -11.41 -4.68 30.60
N LYS A 15 -10.46 -4.08 29.86
CA LYS A 15 -9.06 -3.86 30.32
C LYS A 15 -8.98 -2.99 31.58
N THR A 16 -9.69 -1.86 31.59
CA THR A 16 -9.67 -0.90 32.71
C THR A 16 -10.34 -1.48 33.96
N THR A 17 -11.42 -2.24 33.79
CA THR A 17 -12.08 -2.96 34.90
C THR A 17 -11.13 -3.98 35.53
N PHE A 18 -10.51 -4.82 34.70
CA PHE A 18 -9.54 -5.82 35.18
C PHE A 18 -8.30 -5.19 35.84
N ALA A 19 -7.83 -4.05 35.31
CA ALA A 19 -6.75 -3.29 35.94
C ALA A 19 -7.13 -2.81 37.36
N LYS A 20 -8.36 -2.30 37.55
CA LYS A 20 -8.86 -1.89 38.87
C LYS A 20 -8.97 -3.08 39.83
N GLU A 21 -9.38 -4.26 39.35
CA GLU A 21 -9.38 -5.50 40.15
C GLU A 21 -7.98 -5.86 40.63
N LYS A 22 -6.97 -5.86 39.73
CA LYS A 22 -5.58 -6.13 40.11
C LYS A 22 -4.99 -5.11 41.07
N ILE A 23 -5.37 -3.84 40.94
CA ILE A 23 -5.00 -2.80 41.91
C ILE A 23 -5.61 -3.11 43.29
N LYS A 24 -6.87 -3.53 43.34
CA LYS A 24 -7.55 -3.88 44.60
C LYS A 24 -6.91 -5.11 45.25
N GLU A 25 -6.63 -6.16 44.48
CA GLU A 25 -5.91 -7.35 44.95
C GLU A 25 -4.55 -6.97 45.55
N PHE A 26 -3.76 -6.16 44.85
CA PHE A 26 -2.45 -5.73 45.33
C PHE A 26 -2.53 -4.87 46.59
N LYS A 27 -3.52 -3.97 46.70
CA LYS A 27 -3.73 -3.15 47.91
C LYS A 27 -4.17 -3.99 49.11
N ASN A 28 -4.90 -5.08 48.91
CA ASN A 28 -5.28 -5.97 50.01
C ASN A 28 -4.05 -6.66 50.62
N GLU A 29 -3.08 -7.04 49.79
CA GLU A 29 -1.83 -7.67 50.23
C GLU A 29 -0.79 -6.64 50.72
N TYR A 30 -0.74 -5.46 50.09
CA TYR A 30 0.18 -4.37 50.38
C TYR A 30 -0.58 -3.04 50.61
N PRO A 31 -1.18 -2.83 51.80
CA PRO A 31 -2.06 -1.67 52.05
C PRO A 31 -1.40 -0.30 51.92
N GLN A 32 -0.09 -0.24 52.11
CA GLN A 32 0.71 1.01 52.07
C GLN A 32 1.46 1.19 50.74
N ALA A 33 1.10 0.40 49.71
CA ALA A 33 1.75 0.44 48.42
C ALA A 33 1.46 1.73 47.64
N GLN A 34 2.47 2.21 46.92
CA GLN A 34 2.30 3.27 45.94
C GLN A 34 1.83 2.68 44.62
N ILE A 35 0.70 3.18 44.09
CA ILE A 35 0.08 2.67 42.86
C ILE A 35 0.16 3.72 41.75
N TYR A 36 0.57 3.29 40.57
CA TYR A 36 0.54 4.07 39.33
C TYR A 36 -0.36 3.35 38.33
N HIS A 37 -1.59 3.84 38.12
CA HIS A 37 -2.50 3.33 37.09
C HIS A 37 -2.44 4.26 35.88
N LEU A 38 -1.94 3.76 34.76
CA LEU A 38 -1.61 4.55 33.58
C LEU A 38 -2.37 4.02 32.36
N GLU A 39 -3.07 4.91 31.67
CA GLU A 39 -3.73 4.65 30.40
C GLU A 39 -3.49 5.82 29.45
N ASN A 40 -3.35 5.56 28.14
CA ASN A 40 -3.23 6.66 27.18
C ASN A 40 -4.52 7.50 27.16
N ASP A 41 -5.68 6.86 27.30
CA ASP A 41 -6.98 7.50 27.20
C ASP A 41 -7.27 8.48 28.35
N MET A 42 -6.64 8.29 29.52
CA MET A 42 -6.65 9.27 30.62
C MET A 42 -6.04 10.63 30.22
N PHE A 43 -5.16 10.64 29.21
CA PHE A 43 -4.56 11.87 28.68
C PHE A 43 -5.24 12.38 27.40
N LEU A 44 -6.23 11.65 26.89
CA LEU A 44 -7.08 12.02 25.75
C LEU A 44 -8.46 12.54 26.18
N THR A 45 -8.77 12.39 27.47
CA THR A 45 -10.00 12.87 28.08
C THR A 45 -9.68 14.15 28.84
N ASP A 46 -10.41 15.23 28.57
CA ASP A 46 -10.22 16.49 29.29
C ASP A 46 -10.87 16.48 30.69
N LYS A 47 -10.72 17.58 31.44
CA LYS A 47 -11.30 17.72 32.79
C LYS A 47 -12.83 17.70 32.80
N ALA A 48 -13.48 17.96 31.66
CA ALA A 48 -14.93 17.89 31.51
C ALA A 48 -15.42 16.48 31.12
N GLY A 49 -14.50 15.51 30.97
CA GLY A 49 -14.83 14.15 30.58
C GLY A 49 -14.97 13.94 29.07
N VAL A 50 -14.60 14.92 28.25
CA VAL A 50 -14.72 14.83 26.79
C VAL A 50 -13.50 14.13 26.22
N TYR A 51 -13.71 12.99 25.58
CA TYR A 51 -12.67 12.23 24.89
C TYR A 51 -12.40 12.81 23.50
N THR A 52 -11.14 13.16 23.20
CA THR A 52 -10.73 13.67 21.89
C THR A 52 -9.55 12.87 21.33
N TRP A 53 -9.77 12.16 20.22
CA TRP A 53 -8.73 11.41 19.54
C TRP A 53 -8.09 12.18 18.38
N SER A 54 -6.76 12.22 18.35
CA SER A 54 -6.00 12.52 17.13
C SER A 54 -4.63 11.83 17.18
N PRO A 55 -3.96 11.60 16.03
CA PRO A 55 -2.64 10.98 16.00
C PRO A 55 -1.61 11.73 16.87
N LYS A 56 -1.65 13.07 16.85
CA LYS A 56 -0.74 13.93 17.65
C LYS A 56 -1.03 13.81 19.14
N LEU A 57 -2.29 13.89 19.54
CA LEU A 57 -2.68 13.76 20.96
C LEU A 57 -2.34 12.39 21.52
N LEU A 58 -2.51 11.33 20.73
CA LEU A 58 -2.13 9.97 21.12
C LEU A 58 -0.61 9.82 21.31
N GLU A 59 0.20 10.45 20.45
CA GLU A 59 1.65 10.44 20.60
C GLU A 59 2.09 11.21 21.86
N ASP A 60 1.48 12.37 22.12
CA ASP A 60 1.72 13.15 23.33
C ASP A 60 1.30 12.40 24.60
N ALA A 61 0.15 11.73 24.58
CA ALA A 61 -0.32 10.85 25.66
C ALA A 61 0.69 9.73 25.95
N LYS A 62 1.19 9.05 24.92
CA LYS A 62 2.24 8.02 25.08
C LYS A 62 3.52 8.57 25.69
N ARG A 63 3.95 9.78 25.29
CA ARG A 63 5.13 10.44 25.86
C ARG A 63 4.91 10.83 27.33
N LYS A 64 3.67 11.15 27.74
CA LYS A 64 3.31 11.41 29.14
C LYS A 64 3.35 10.12 29.95
N VAL A 65 2.67 9.07 29.49
CA VAL A 65 2.70 7.73 30.13
C VAL A 65 4.14 7.23 30.32
N ALA A 66 4.99 7.36 29.31
CA ALA A 66 6.39 6.95 29.40
C ALA A 66 7.19 7.77 30.45
N ARG A 67 6.85 9.04 30.66
CA ARG A 67 7.45 9.88 31.72
C ARG A 67 6.98 9.42 33.11
N GLU A 68 5.68 9.14 33.26
CA GLU A 68 5.12 8.62 34.52
C GLU A 68 5.74 7.28 34.92
N ILE A 69 5.94 6.36 33.97
CA ILE A 69 6.63 5.08 34.22
C ILE A 69 8.05 5.33 34.76
N LYS A 70 8.80 6.25 34.14
CA LYS A 70 10.15 6.59 34.59
C LYS A 70 10.15 7.21 36.00
N GLN A 71 9.16 8.04 36.31
CA GLN A 71 9.00 8.60 37.65
C GLN A 71 8.67 7.51 38.68
N ALA A 72 7.81 6.55 38.34
CA ALA A 72 7.50 5.41 39.19
C ALA A 72 8.73 4.53 39.47
N TYR A 73 9.58 4.29 38.46
CA TYR A 73 10.87 3.61 38.66
C TYR A 73 11.80 4.40 39.57
N LYS A 74 11.95 5.71 39.35
CA LYS A 74 12.77 6.57 40.19
C LYS A 74 12.29 6.54 41.65
N PHE A 75 10.99 6.70 41.87
CA PHE A 75 10.37 6.61 43.20
C PHE A 75 10.69 5.27 43.88
N ALA A 76 10.56 4.15 43.17
CA ALA A 76 10.86 2.83 43.71
C ALA A 76 12.35 2.66 44.06
N LEU A 77 13.26 3.21 43.25
CA LEU A 77 14.70 3.16 43.53
C LEU A 77 15.08 3.99 44.76
N GLU A 78 14.47 5.16 44.93
CA GLU A 78 14.67 6.06 46.08
C GLU A 78 14.04 5.49 47.36
N ASN A 79 12.94 4.75 47.25
CA ASN A 79 12.18 4.21 48.39
C ASN A 79 12.27 2.68 48.45
N LYS A 80 13.44 2.15 48.86
CA LYS A 80 13.74 0.71 48.78
C LYS A 80 12.76 -0.21 49.51
N THR A 81 12.19 0.26 50.63
CA THR A 81 11.27 -0.51 51.48
C THR A 81 9.80 -0.40 51.08
N LYS A 82 9.46 0.48 50.13
CA LYS A 82 8.07 0.68 49.70
C LYS A 82 7.66 -0.34 48.65
N ASP A 83 6.45 -0.87 48.81
CA ASP A 83 5.79 -1.64 47.76
C ASP A 83 5.29 -0.72 46.66
N VAL A 84 5.51 -1.11 45.41
CA VAL A 84 5.14 -0.30 44.24
C VAL A 84 4.47 -1.17 43.19
N LEU A 85 3.31 -0.72 42.71
CA LEU A 85 2.62 -1.31 41.58
C LEU A 85 2.51 -0.29 40.45
N ILE A 86 2.95 -0.68 39.27
CA ILE A 86 2.67 0.03 38.01
C ILE A 86 1.67 -0.82 37.23
N VAL A 87 0.52 -0.26 36.86
CA VAL A 87 -0.46 -0.90 35.98
C VAL A 87 -0.61 -0.07 34.73
N LEU A 88 -0.15 -0.62 33.61
CA LEU A 88 -0.35 -0.04 32.28
C LEU A 88 -1.49 -0.80 31.58
N SER A 89 -2.66 -0.20 31.53
CA SER A 89 -3.83 -0.77 30.87
C SER A 89 -4.18 -0.01 29.60
N ASN A 90 -5.11 -0.61 28.84
CA ASN A 90 -5.61 -0.02 27.60
C ASN A 90 -4.53 0.23 26.54
N VAL A 91 -3.59 -0.71 26.43
CA VAL A 91 -2.50 -0.66 25.46
C VAL A 91 -2.62 -1.75 24.41
N SER A 92 -2.66 -1.36 23.13
CA SER A 92 -2.45 -2.27 22.00
C SER A 92 -0.95 -2.33 21.64
N ALA A 93 -0.12 -2.74 22.60
CA ALA A 93 1.33 -2.70 22.45
C ALA A 93 1.82 -3.77 21.45
N ARG A 94 2.77 -3.38 20.59
CA ARG A 94 3.45 -4.32 19.68
C ARG A 94 4.41 -5.21 20.49
N THR A 95 4.71 -6.43 20.00
CA THR A 95 5.61 -7.36 20.70
C THR A 95 6.95 -6.71 21.09
N LYS A 96 7.57 -5.93 20.19
CA LYS A 96 8.82 -5.19 20.49
C LYS A 96 8.67 -4.17 21.62
N GLU A 97 7.54 -3.47 21.69
CA GLU A 97 7.26 -2.49 22.75
C GLU A 97 7.06 -3.20 24.10
N LEU A 98 6.34 -4.33 24.12
CA LEU A 98 6.15 -5.15 25.33
C LEU A 98 7.45 -5.75 25.84
N LEU A 99 8.31 -6.26 24.94
CA LEU A 99 9.62 -6.78 25.31
C LEU A 99 10.49 -5.68 25.93
N SER A 100 10.49 -4.48 25.33
CA SER A 100 11.21 -3.33 25.90
C SER A 100 10.69 -2.94 27.28
N LEU A 101 9.36 -2.96 27.51
CA LEU A 101 8.78 -2.72 28.83
C LEU A 101 9.19 -3.81 29.84
N LYS A 102 9.18 -5.08 29.44
CA LYS A 102 9.61 -6.22 30.26
C LYS A 102 11.08 -6.09 30.67
N GLU A 103 11.96 -5.76 29.72
CA GLU A 103 13.38 -5.51 29.97
C GLU A 103 13.59 -4.34 30.93
N GLN A 104 12.91 -3.20 30.70
CA GLN A 104 12.98 -2.04 31.58
C GLN A 104 12.47 -2.34 32.99
N ALA A 105 11.38 -3.09 33.12
CA ALA A 105 10.85 -3.51 34.42
C ALA A 105 11.88 -4.36 35.17
N ALA A 106 12.46 -5.36 34.50
CA ALA A 106 13.50 -6.21 35.09
C ALA A 106 14.74 -5.41 35.53
N GLN A 107 15.23 -4.49 34.69
CA GLN A 107 16.37 -3.61 35.00
C GLN A 107 16.12 -2.72 36.23
N ASN A 108 14.86 -2.38 36.51
CA ASN A 108 14.47 -1.56 37.66
C ASN A 108 13.97 -2.41 38.85
N GLY A 109 14.13 -3.74 38.79
CA GLY A 109 13.77 -4.66 39.87
C GLY A 109 12.27 -4.90 40.04
N PHE A 110 11.49 -4.78 38.97
CA PHE A 110 10.05 -5.07 38.95
C PHE A 110 9.78 -6.47 38.37
N ILE A 111 8.85 -7.19 39.00
CA ILE A 111 8.26 -8.41 38.44
C ILE A 111 7.26 -7.99 37.36
N PHE A 112 7.46 -8.49 36.14
CA PHE A 112 6.62 -8.15 34.99
C PHE A 112 5.55 -9.22 34.74
N GLU A 113 4.29 -8.80 34.66
CA GLU A 113 3.15 -9.65 34.29
C GLU A 113 2.36 -9.01 33.15
N CYS A 114 1.98 -9.81 32.15
CA CYS A 114 1.18 -9.35 31.02
C CYS A 114 -0.10 -10.19 30.91
N PHE A 115 -1.24 -9.53 31.05
CA PHE A 115 -2.57 -10.14 30.94
C PHE A 115 -3.23 -9.77 29.62
N ARG A 116 -3.78 -10.78 28.94
CA ARG A 116 -4.54 -10.59 27.70
C ARG A 116 -6.02 -10.88 27.92
N MET A 117 -6.82 -9.84 27.77
CA MET A 117 -8.27 -9.89 27.87
C MET A 117 -8.91 -10.35 26.56
N GLN A 118 -10.00 -11.11 26.67
CA GLN A 118 -10.67 -11.76 25.53
C GLN A 118 -12.21 -11.56 25.51
N ASN A 119 -12.75 -10.70 26.38
CA ASN A 119 -14.18 -10.41 26.45
C ASN A 119 -14.64 -9.55 25.26
N PHE A 120 -15.90 -9.68 24.84
CA PHE A 120 -16.53 -8.86 23.79
C PHE A 120 -17.72 -8.05 24.32
N PHE A 121 -17.46 -7.08 25.21
CA PHE A 121 -18.48 -6.13 25.64
C PHE A 121 -18.68 -5.01 24.61
N ALA A 122 -19.81 -4.30 24.69
CA ALA A 122 -20.03 -3.08 23.93
C ALA A 122 -18.91 -2.06 24.22
N SER A 123 -18.42 -1.39 23.18
CA SER A 123 -17.36 -0.39 23.33
C SER A 123 -17.93 0.91 23.87
N GLU A 124 -17.32 1.47 24.92
CA GLU A 124 -17.66 2.80 25.47
C GLU A 124 -17.39 3.95 24.49
N HIS A 125 -16.63 3.72 23.42
CA HIS A 125 -16.24 4.72 22.42
C HIS A 125 -16.83 4.43 21.04
N ASP A 126 -17.91 3.63 20.98
CA ASP A 126 -18.65 3.29 19.75
C ASP A 126 -17.75 2.81 18.59
N VAL A 127 -16.75 2.00 18.93
CA VAL A 127 -15.87 1.37 17.94
C VAL A 127 -16.64 0.29 17.20
N ASP A 128 -16.69 0.39 15.87
CA ASP A 128 -17.42 -0.57 15.03
C ASP A 128 -16.87 -2.01 15.15
N GLU A 129 -17.73 -2.99 14.92
CA GLU A 129 -17.42 -4.41 15.13
C GLU A 129 -16.23 -4.90 14.28
N ASN A 130 -16.10 -4.42 13.05
CA ASN A 130 -15.01 -4.84 12.17
C ASN A 130 -13.66 -4.32 12.68
N THR A 131 -13.63 -3.07 13.16
CA THR A 131 -12.46 -2.51 13.85
C THR A 131 -12.11 -3.31 15.12
N VAL A 132 -13.10 -3.72 15.93
CA VAL A 132 -12.89 -4.58 17.11
C VAL A 132 -12.28 -5.93 16.71
N ILE A 133 -12.81 -6.58 15.66
CA ILE A 133 -12.29 -7.84 15.11
C ILE A 133 -10.83 -7.69 14.65
N ALA A 134 -10.51 -6.63 13.91
CA ALA A 134 -9.16 -6.34 13.46
C ALA A 134 -8.19 -6.14 14.63
N MET A 135 -8.63 -5.43 15.69
CA MET A 135 -7.86 -5.29 16.92
C MET A 135 -7.64 -6.63 17.65
N PHE A 136 -8.67 -7.48 17.75
CA PHE A 136 -8.57 -8.81 18.37
C PHE A 136 -7.55 -9.69 17.63
N ILE A 137 -7.62 -9.76 16.30
CA ILE A 137 -6.68 -10.52 15.46
C ILE A 137 -5.26 -10.00 15.66
N LYS A 138 -5.07 -8.67 15.60
CA LYS A 138 -3.76 -8.04 15.80
C LYS A 138 -3.16 -8.35 17.17
N VAL A 139 -3.97 -8.28 18.23
CA VAL A 139 -3.53 -8.60 19.59
C VAL A 139 -3.16 -10.08 19.71
N THR A 140 -3.95 -10.97 19.12
CA THR A 140 -3.72 -12.43 19.11
C THR A 140 -2.46 -12.84 18.33
N ASN A 141 -2.16 -12.15 17.23
CA ASN A 141 -0.95 -12.40 16.43
C ASN A 141 0.32 -11.87 17.08
N ASN A 142 0.22 -10.80 17.87
CA ASN A 142 1.34 -10.24 18.62
C ASN A 142 1.52 -10.96 19.97
N LYS A 143 1.90 -12.24 19.93
CA LYS A 143 2.16 -13.05 21.13
C LYS A 143 3.43 -12.57 21.86
N ILE A 144 3.44 -12.73 23.18
CA ILE A 144 4.62 -12.57 24.04
C ILE A 144 4.73 -13.79 24.96
N GLU A 145 5.95 -14.25 25.19
CA GLU A 145 6.21 -15.38 26.07
C GLU A 145 5.86 -15.02 27.54
N GLY A 146 5.13 -15.91 28.20
CA GLY A 146 4.63 -15.70 29.56
C GLY A 146 3.36 -14.84 29.65
N GLU A 147 2.69 -14.56 28.52
CA GLU A 147 1.39 -13.88 28.53
C GLU A 147 0.31 -14.74 29.18
N ILE A 148 -0.41 -14.16 30.15
CA ILE A 148 -1.51 -14.83 30.86
C ILE A 148 -2.81 -14.49 30.14
N LEU A 149 -3.44 -15.50 29.54
CA LEU A 149 -4.75 -15.35 28.91
C LEU A 149 -5.84 -15.38 29.97
N ILE A 150 -6.65 -14.33 30.03
CA ILE A 150 -7.80 -14.29 30.93
C ILE A 150 -9.00 -14.94 30.23
N PRO A 151 -9.64 -15.96 30.83
CA PRO A 151 -10.87 -16.56 30.30
C PRO A 151 -11.96 -15.50 30.18
N PRO A 152 -12.69 -15.44 29.04
CA PRO A 152 -13.75 -14.46 28.89
C PRO A 152 -14.98 -14.86 29.72
N VAL A 153 -15.52 -13.90 30.46
CA VAL A 153 -16.86 -13.98 31.06
C VAL A 153 -17.96 -13.63 30.05
N ASN A 154 -17.62 -12.83 29.03
CA ASN A 154 -18.50 -12.52 27.90
C ASN A 154 -17.78 -12.88 26.59
N PRO A 155 -17.92 -14.14 26.11
CA PRO A 155 -17.19 -14.63 24.94
C PRO A 155 -17.71 -13.99 23.63
N MET A 156 -16.91 -14.10 22.57
CA MET A 156 -17.34 -13.69 21.23
C MET A 156 -18.56 -14.50 20.76
N SER A 157 -19.45 -13.86 19.99
CA SER A 157 -20.57 -14.56 19.35
C SER A 157 -20.08 -15.50 18.23
N GLN A 158 -20.91 -16.47 17.83
CA GLN A 158 -20.59 -17.36 16.69
C GLN A 158 -20.33 -16.58 15.39
N SER A 159 -21.11 -15.51 15.15
CA SER A 159 -20.92 -14.64 13.98
C SER A 159 -19.56 -13.96 13.99
N VAL A 160 -19.15 -13.38 15.12
CA VAL A 160 -17.83 -12.75 15.29
C VAL A 160 -16.71 -13.77 15.15
N ALA A 161 -16.87 -14.97 15.72
CA ALA A 161 -15.90 -16.06 15.58
C ALA A 161 -15.70 -16.47 14.12
N GLN A 162 -16.78 -16.53 13.33
CA GLN A 162 -16.70 -16.83 11.90
C GLN A 162 -15.98 -15.71 11.13
N LYS A 163 -16.31 -14.45 11.38
CA LYS A 163 -15.61 -13.29 10.78
C LYS A 163 -14.11 -13.28 11.10
N ILE A 164 -13.74 -13.65 12.33
CA ILE A 164 -12.33 -13.79 12.74
C ILE A 164 -11.64 -14.91 11.95
N LYS A 165 -12.28 -16.07 11.81
CA LYS A 165 -11.75 -17.18 11.00
C LYS A 165 -11.55 -16.75 9.54
N ASP A 166 -12.54 -16.09 8.95
CA ASP A 166 -12.48 -15.62 7.58
C ASP A 166 -11.37 -14.56 7.37
N ALA A 167 -11.20 -13.65 8.33
CA ALA A 167 -10.16 -12.62 8.30
C ALA A 167 -8.75 -13.18 8.55
N ALA A 168 -8.62 -14.26 9.33
CA ALA A 168 -7.37 -14.98 9.57
C ALA A 168 -6.98 -15.90 8.39
N ALA A 169 -7.94 -16.32 7.56
CA ALA A 169 -7.74 -17.27 6.47
C ALA A 169 -7.13 -16.67 5.18
N LEU A 170 -6.98 -15.35 5.06
CA LEU A 170 -6.32 -14.74 3.88
C LEU A 170 -4.80 -14.85 4.00
N ASN A 171 -4.28 -15.98 3.52
CA ASN A 171 -2.87 -16.14 3.21
C ASN A 171 -2.57 -15.40 1.89
N ARG A 172 -1.52 -14.57 1.85
CA ARG A 172 -1.11 -13.87 0.62
C ARG A 172 -0.83 -14.83 -0.55
N ARG A 173 -0.55 -16.11 -0.26
CA ARG A 173 -0.31 -17.15 -1.27
C ARG A 173 -1.57 -17.83 -1.79
N ASP A 174 -2.67 -17.78 -1.03
CA ASP A 174 -3.93 -18.47 -1.34
C ASP A 174 -5.11 -17.49 -1.29
N LEU A 175 -5.09 -16.55 -2.25
CA LEU A 175 -6.13 -15.55 -2.38
C LEU A 175 -7.36 -16.15 -3.06
N PRO A 176 -8.58 -15.79 -2.62
CA PRO A 176 -9.79 -16.17 -3.33
C PRO A 176 -9.74 -15.64 -4.77
N PHE A 177 -10.15 -16.47 -5.71
CA PHE A 177 -10.18 -16.16 -7.13
C PHE A 177 -11.60 -16.33 -7.67
N ASP A 178 -12.09 -15.32 -8.37
CA ASP A 178 -13.35 -15.37 -9.10
C ASP A 178 -13.06 -15.77 -10.55
N ALA A 179 -13.40 -17.02 -10.88
CA ALA A 179 -13.20 -17.57 -12.22
C ALA A 179 -14.16 -16.98 -13.26
N ALA A 180 -15.34 -16.48 -12.86
CA ALA A 180 -16.31 -15.92 -13.80
C ALA A 180 -15.83 -14.57 -14.37
N GLN A 181 -15.12 -13.80 -13.54
CA GLN A 181 -14.54 -12.51 -13.89
C GLN A 181 -13.02 -12.54 -14.01
N ASN A 182 -12.37 -13.69 -13.89
CA ASN A 182 -10.91 -13.86 -13.95
C ASN A 182 -10.14 -12.82 -13.09
N THR A 183 -10.45 -12.74 -11.78
CA THR A 183 -9.90 -11.72 -10.87
C THR A 183 -9.66 -12.24 -9.45
N TYR A 184 -8.65 -11.68 -8.78
CA TYR A 184 -8.44 -11.87 -7.34
C TYR A 184 -9.19 -10.84 -6.48
N VAL A 185 -9.77 -9.80 -7.09
CA VAL A 185 -10.56 -8.76 -6.41
C VAL A 185 -12.00 -9.27 -6.18
N THR A 186 -12.11 -10.29 -5.33
CA THR A 186 -13.40 -10.95 -5.05
C THR A 186 -14.17 -10.25 -3.92
N LYS A 187 -15.48 -10.52 -3.80
CA LYS A 187 -16.30 -10.12 -2.63
C LYS A 187 -15.63 -10.51 -1.30
N LYS A 188 -15.08 -11.72 -1.22
CA LYS A 188 -14.36 -12.22 -0.04
C LYS A 188 -13.08 -11.42 0.23
N TYR A 189 -12.32 -11.08 -0.81
CA TYR A 189 -11.12 -10.25 -0.66
C TYR A 189 -11.46 -8.84 -0.16
N ILE A 190 -12.45 -8.18 -0.78
CA ILE A 190 -12.89 -6.84 -0.38
C ILE A 190 -13.34 -6.82 1.08
N ALA A 191 -14.25 -7.71 1.48
CA ALA A 191 -14.77 -7.78 2.83
C ALA A 191 -13.66 -7.95 3.88
N ALA A 192 -12.67 -8.81 3.60
CA ALA A 192 -11.62 -9.11 4.57
C ALA A 192 -10.41 -8.18 4.50
N THR A 193 -10.42 -7.16 3.63
CA THR A 193 -9.34 -6.16 3.51
C THR A 193 -9.80 -4.71 3.68
N GLN A 194 -11.10 -4.47 3.79
CA GLN A 194 -11.72 -3.15 3.93
C GLN A 194 -11.07 -2.30 5.05
N ASP A 195 -10.83 -2.89 6.22
CA ASP A 195 -10.27 -2.15 7.38
C ASP A 195 -8.74 -2.08 7.40
N LYS A 196 -8.07 -2.77 6.46
CA LYS A 196 -6.60 -2.87 6.44
C LYS A 196 -5.93 -1.63 5.81
N ARG A 197 -6.74 -0.73 5.23
CA ARG A 197 -6.29 0.47 4.48
C ARG A 197 -5.27 0.11 3.39
N LEU A 198 -5.48 -1.03 2.72
CA LEU A 198 -4.60 -1.50 1.65
C LEU A 198 -4.97 -0.89 0.30
N TRP A 199 -6.24 -0.52 0.13
CA TRP A 199 -6.80 0.09 -1.07
C TRP A 199 -7.85 1.14 -0.68
N SER A 200 -8.31 1.91 -1.67
CA SER A 200 -9.41 2.86 -1.59
C SER A 200 -10.37 2.63 -2.76
N ALA A 201 -11.66 2.82 -2.54
CA ALA A 201 -12.68 2.85 -3.58
C ALA A 201 -13.34 4.24 -3.59
N ARG A 202 -13.26 4.95 -4.72
CA ARG A 202 -13.92 6.25 -4.91
C ARG A 202 -15.17 6.04 -5.75
N GLN A 203 -16.32 6.44 -5.22
CA GLN A 203 -17.58 6.46 -5.98
C GLN A 203 -17.54 7.54 -7.05
N SER A 204 -18.06 7.23 -8.24
CA SER A 204 -18.16 8.20 -9.32
C SER A 204 -19.34 9.15 -9.09
N GLU A 205 -19.13 10.41 -9.44
CA GLU A 205 -20.18 11.43 -9.45
C GLU A 205 -21.05 11.31 -10.71
N LEU A 206 -20.44 11.02 -11.87
CA LEU A 206 -21.13 10.83 -13.15
C LEU A 206 -21.93 9.52 -13.21
N TYR A 207 -21.43 8.46 -12.56
CA TYR A 207 -22.04 7.13 -12.56
C TYR A 207 -22.10 6.60 -11.12
N PRO A 208 -23.12 6.98 -10.32
CA PRO A 208 -23.20 6.66 -8.90
C PRO A 208 -23.09 5.16 -8.58
N GLU A 209 -23.41 4.29 -9.53
CA GLU A 209 -23.32 2.83 -9.42
C GLU A 209 -21.88 2.30 -9.51
N LEU A 210 -20.91 3.13 -9.92
CA LEU A 210 -19.52 2.74 -10.17
C LEU A 210 -18.56 3.23 -9.07
N ARG A 211 -17.54 2.40 -8.79
CA ARG A 211 -16.42 2.77 -7.92
C ARG A 211 -15.07 2.45 -8.58
N THR A 212 -14.13 3.40 -8.50
CA THR A 212 -12.73 3.20 -8.90
C THR A 212 -11.90 2.68 -7.73
N TYR A 213 -11.31 1.50 -7.89
CA TYR A 213 -10.47 0.83 -6.90
C TYR A 213 -8.99 1.06 -7.18
N LYS A 214 -8.28 1.52 -6.14
CA LYS A 214 -6.86 1.87 -6.18
C LYS A 214 -6.13 1.37 -4.95
N TYR A 215 -4.97 0.73 -5.11
CA TYR A 215 -4.08 0.41 -3.99
C TYR A 215 -3.62 1.68 -3.26
N SER A 216 -3.41 1.57 -1.96
CA SER A 216 -2.93 2.68 -1.13
C SER A 216 -1.44 2.94 -1.37
N LYS A 217 -1.00 4.18 -1.16
CA LYS A 217 0.43 4.53 -1.19
C LYS A 217 1.26 3.68 -0.23
N ARG A 218 0.68 3.21 0.87
CA ARG A 218 1.37 2.35 1.84
C ARG A 218 1.76 1.00 1.23
N VAL A 219 0.93 0.42 0.38
CA VAL A 219 1.21 -0.87 -0.28
C VAL A 219 2.49 -0.75 -1.11
N PHE A 220 2.56 0.31 -1.89
CA PHE A 220 3.72 0.70 -2.70
C PHE A 220 4.98 0.86 -1.82
N PHE A 221 4.99 1.78 -0.84
CA PHE A 221 6.17 2.04 -0.01
C PHE A 221 6.62 0.88 0.89
N LYS A 222 5.70 -0.01 1.29
CA LYS A 222 6.04 -1.18 2.13
C LYS A 222 6.32 -2.45 1.33
N ALA A 223 6.19 -2.40 0.00
CA ALA A 223 6.18 -3.57 -0.86
C ALA A 223 5.20 -4.65 -0.35
N ASP A 224 4.01 -4.23 0.09
CA ASP A 224 2.95 -5.07 0.67
C ASP A 224 1.97 -5.53 -0.42
N TRP A 225 2.53 -6.00 -1.55
CA TRP A 225 1.78 -6.40 -2.72
C TRP A 225 1.15 -7.80 -2.55
N ASP A 226 0.00 -8.00 -3.18
CA ASP A 226 -0.65 -9.29 -3.41
C ASP A 226 -1.35 -9.27 -4.78
N LYS A 227 -1.84 -10.41 -5.28
CA LYS A 227 -2.39 -10.49 -6.65
C LYS A 227 -3.63 -9.60 -6.86
N ALA A 228 -4.44 -9.34 -5.84
CA ALA A 228 -5.60 -8.46 -5.94
C ALA A 228 -5.16 -6.98 -5.96
N LEU A 229 -4.19 -6.59 -5.13
CA LEU A 229 -3.66 -5.22 -5.11
C LEU A 229 -2.97 -4.83 -6.41
N LEU A 230 -2.38 -5.78 -7.12
CA LEU A 230 -1.83 -5.54 -8.46
C LEU A 230 -2.92 -5.17 -9.47
N GLU A 231 -4.13 -5.70 -9.32
CA GLU A 231 -5.29 -5.40 -10.19
C GLU A 231 -5.95 -4.07 -9.83
N MET A 232 -5.87 -3.64 -8.57
CA MET A 232 -6.42 -2.37 -8.09
C MET A 232 -5.58 -1.15 -8.50
N ARG A 233 -5.38 -0.94 -9.81
CA ARG A 233 -4.69 0.21 -10.39
C ARG A 233 -5.65 1.05 -11.26
N GLY A 234 -6.80 1.38 -10.69
CA GLY A 234 -7.89 2.06 -11.41
C GLY A 234 -8.97 1.11 -11.94
N LEU A 235 -9.06 -0.10 -11.39
CA LEU A 235 -10.14 -1.06 -11.69
C LEU A 235 -11.48 -0.41 -11.35
N ILE A 236 -12.46 -0.43 -12.26
CA ILE A 236 -13.80 0.11 -11.99
C ILE A 236 -14.79 -1.03 -11.93
N MET A 237 -15.54 -1.09 -10.84
CA MET A 237 -16.59 -2.08 -10.64
C MET A 237 -17.91 -1.41 -10.29
N ASP A 238 -19.01 -2.09 -10.60
CA ASP A 238 -20.35 -1.71 -10.15
C ASP A 238 -20.59 -2.08 -8.66
N ASP A 239 -21.77 -1.75 -8.15
CA ASP A 239 -22.21 -2.08 -6.78
C ASP A 239 -22.20 -3.60 -6.47
N ASN A 240 -22.30 -4.45 -7.49
CA ASN A 240 -22.28 -5.91 -7.35
C ASN A 240 -20.88 -6.51 -7.45
N LEU A 241 -19.85 -5.67 -7.62
CA LEU A 241 -18.46 -6.02 -7.93
C LEU A 241 -18.30 -6.72 -9.28
N ASN A 242 -19.14 -6.37 -10.26
CA ASN A 242 -18.88 -6.70 -11.65
C ASN A 242 -17.85 -5.73 -12.21
N ILE A 243 -16.80 -6.22 -12.87
CA ILE A 243 -15.76 -5.37 -13.48
C ILE A 243 -16.32 -4.71 -14.73
N ILE A 244 -16.27 -3.38 -14.77
CA ILE A 244 -16.77 -2.53 -15.86
C ILE A 244 -15.62 -1.93 -16.68
N VAL A 245 -14.52 -1.51 -16.03
CA VAL A 245 -13.30 -1.04 -16.68
C VAL A 245 -12.10 -1.75 -16.07
N ARG A 246 -11.22 -2.30 -16.93
CA ARG A 246 -10.06 -3.08 -16.51
C ARG A 246 -8.77 -2.50 -17.10
N PRO A 247 -8.06 -1.61 -16.36
CA PRO A 247 -6.75 -1.11 -16.76
C PRO A 247 -5.62 -2.13 -16.59
N PHE A 248 -4.39 -1.77 -16.98
CA PHE A 248 -3.20 -2.57 -16.70
C PHE A 248 -3.03 -2.86 -15.22
N LYS A 249 -2.66 -4.10 -14.89
CA LYS A 249 -2.14 -4.46 -13.56
C LYS A 249 -0.86 -3.68 -13.26
N LYS A 250 -0.53 -3.52 -11.98
CA LYS A 250 0.80 -3.04 -11.58
C LYS A 250 1.85 -4.05 -12.05
N VAL A 251 2.80 -3.58 -12.84
CA VAL A 251 4.02 -4.31 -13.19
C VAL A 251 5.25 -3.65 -12.56
N TYR A 252 6.29 -4.44 -12.33
CA TYR A 252 7.49 -4.05 -11.60
C TYR A 252 8.53 -3.42 -12.53
N ASN A 253 9.37 -2.54 -11.98
CA ASN A 253 10.61 -2.15 -12.63
C ASN A 253 11.63 -3.29 -12.51
N TYR A 254 12.54 -3.41 -13.48
CA TYR A 254 13.57 -4.45 -13.49
C TYR A 254 14.39 -4.46 -12.18
N SER A 255 14.74 -3.28 -11.69
CA SER A 255 15.48 -3.11 -10.44
C SER A 255 14.76 -3.63 -9.20
N GLU A 256 13.42 -3.70 -9.22
CA GLU A 256 12.61 -4.22 -8.09
C GLU A 256 12.73 -5.74 -7.93
N PHE A 257 13.05 -6.48 -9.00
CA PHE A 257 13.14 -7.95 -8.94
C PHE A 257 14.36 -8.46 -8.17
N THR A 258 15.40 -7.65 -8.06
CA THR A 258 16.59 -7.96 -7.26
C THR A 258 16.31 -7.94 -5.74
N SER A 259 15.16 -7.39 -5.33
CA SER A 259 14.74 -7.35 -3.94
C SER A 259 14.23 -8.71 -3.47
N ARG A 260 14.71 -9.16 -2.30
CA ARG A 260 14.21 -10.38 -1.60
C ARG A 260 12.70 -10.33 -1.27
N LYS A 261 12.03 -9.20 -1.48
CA LYS A 261 10.59 -9.00 -1.23
C LYS A 261 9.74 -8.98 -2.51
N SER A 262 10.34 -9.13 -3.70
CA SER A 262 9.55 -9.24 -4.93
C SER A 262 8.62 -10.45 -4.86
N LEU A 263 7.36 -10.28 -5.26
CA LEU A 263 6.42 -11.39 -5.43
C LEU A 263 6.79 -12.29 -6.61
N TYR A 264 7.55 -11.74 -7.56
CA TYR A 264 7.95 -12.40 -8.80
C TYR A 264 9.45 -12.22 -8.94
N PRO A 265 10.30 -13.03 -8.29
CA PRO A 265 11.71 -13.05 -8.64
C PRO A 265 11.81 -13.43 -10.13
N ILE A 266 12.53 -12.62 -10.90
CA ILE A 266 12.78 -12.91 -12.31
C ILE A 266 14.13 -13.60 -12.42
N ASP A 267 14.16 -14.72 -13.14
CA ASP A 267 15.39 -15.35 -13.59
C ASP A 267 15.47 -15.12 -15.10
N ILE A 268 16.21 -14.08 -15.50
CA ILE A 268 16.38 -13.68 -16.90
C ILE A 268 17.87 -13.69 -17.21
N THR A 269 18.27 -14.46 -18.22
CA THR A 269 19.65 -14.52 -18.70
C THR A 269 19.88 -13.49 -19.79
N ASP A 270 21.15 -13.13 -20.00
CA ASP A 270 21.55 -12.13 -21.00
C ASP A 270 21.15 -12.50 -22.44
N ASP A 271 21.03 -13.79 -22.74
CA ASP A 271 20.61 -14.30 -24.05
C ASP A 271 19.08 -14.39 -24.21
N THR A 272 18.30 -14.08 -23.17
CA THR A 272 16.84 -14.18 -23.22
C THR A 272 16.28 -13.26 -24.30
N PRO A 273 15.51 -13.77 -25.28
CA PRO A 273 14.85 -12.93 -26.26
C PRO A 273 13.77 -12.06 -25.61
N VAL A 274 13.77 -10.77 -25.95
CA VAL A 274 12.81 -9.79 -25.43
C VAL A 274 12.18 -8.99 -26.56
N LEU A 275 10.95 -8.56 -26.32
CA LEU A 275 10.26 -7.55 -27.10
C LEU A 275 10.12 -6.29 -26.23
N ALA A 276 10.70 -5.18 -26.67
CA ALA A 276 10.73 -3.93 -25.94
C ALA A 276 9.95 -2.84 -26.68
N VAL A 277 8.94 -2.27 -26.01
CA VAL A 277 8.11 -1.16 -26.50
C VAL A 277 8.55 0.10 -25.79
N ARG A 278 8.79 1.19 -26.52
CA ARG A 278 9.14 2.49 -25.91
C ARG A 278 8.04 2.87 -24.93
N LYS A 279 8.43 3.19 -23.70
CA LYS A 279 7.53 3.73 -22.71
C LYS A 279 7.43 5.24 -22.90
N VAL A 280 6.30 5.69 -23.44
CA VAL A 280 5.95 7.12 -23.54
C VAL A 280 5.76 7.70 -22.14
N ASN A 281 6.19 8.94 -21.92
CA ASN A 281 6.09 9.65 -20.65
C ASN A 281 4.88 10.58 -20.58
N GLY A 282 3.71 10.01 -20.26
CA GLY A 282 2.47 10.76 -20.03
C GLY A 282 1.66 10.19 -18.87
N PHE A 283 0.35 10.44 -18.87
CA PHE A 283 -0.58 9.82 -17.92
C PHE A 283 -1.48 8.77 -18.59
N LEU A 284 -1.87 7.75 -17.83
CA LEU A 284 -2.73 6.69 -18.32
C LEU A 284 -4.20 7.14 -18.42
N GLY A 285 -4.72 7.20 -19.64
CA GLY A 285 -6.15 7.31 -19.96
C GLY A 285 -6.74 5.95 -20.35
N CYS A 286 -7.97 5.68 -19.90
CA CYS A 286 -8.70 4.45 -20.19
C CYS A 286 -10.06 4.79 -20.83
N CYS A 287 -10.42 4.09 -21.90
CA CYS A 287 -11.68 4.25 -22.61
C CYS A 287 -12.36 2.88 -22.77
N THR A 288 -13.57 2.70 -22.25
CA THR A 288 -14.32 1.44 -22.36
C THR A 288 -15.74 1.71 -22.81
N TYR A 289 -16.12 1.22 -23.99
CA TYR A 289 -17.54 1.18 -24.36
C TYR A 289 -18.20 0.01 -23.65
N VAL A 290 -19.18 0.30 -22.80
CA VAL A 290 -19.87 -0.72 -21.99
C VAL A 290 -21.13 -1.17 -22.71
N ASP A 291 -21.27 -2.49 -22.89
CA ASP A 291 -22.49 -3.11 -23.39
C ASP A 291 -22.80 -4.38 -22.59
N ILE A 292 -23.66 -4.25 -21.59
CA ILE A 292 -24.06 -5.35 -20.70
C ILE A 292 -25.48 -5.84 -21.01
N GLY A 293 -25.93 -5.68 -22.25
CA GLY A 293 -27.26 -6.11 -22.68
C GLY A 293 -28.39 -5.21 -22.16
N GLU A 294 -29.55 -5.79 -21.89
CA GLU A 294 -30.69 -5.07 -21.30
C GLU A 294 -30.42 -4.76 -19.83
N SER A 295 -30.02 -3.51 -19.56
CA SER A 295 -29.75 -3.01 -18.22
C SER A 295 -30.10 -1.53 -18.15
N GLY A 296 -30.73 -1.12 -17.05
CA GLY A 296 -31.06 0.28 -16.74
C GLY A 296 -29.91 1.08 -16.11
N ALA A 297 -28.72 0.48 -16.00
CA ALA A 297 -27.56 1.16 -15.41
C ALA A 297 -27.15 2.40 -16.24
N SER A 298 -26.84 3.51 -15.55
CA SER A 298 -26.56 4.80 -16.19
C SER A 298 -25.37 4.78 -17.15
N PHE A 299 -24.43 3.86 -16.91
CA PHE A 299 -23.20 3.67 -17.67
C PHE A 299 -23.34 2.71 -18.87
N ASN A 300 -24.45 1.98 -19.00
CA ASN A 300 -24.66 1.01 -20.08
C ASN A 300 -24.81 1.74 -21.44
N ARG A 301 -24.25 1.14 -22.50
CA ARG A 301 -24.19 1.71 -23.86
C ARG A 301 -23.52 3.08 -23.94
N ARG A 302 -22.53 3.32 -23.08
CA ARG A 302 -21.72 4.55 -23.04
C ARG A 302 -20.23 4.22 -23.02
N VAL A 303 -19.43 5.19 -23.46
CA VAL A 303 -17.98 5.14 -23.25
C VAL A 303 -17.66 5.73 -21.89
N ILE A 304 -17.00 4.93 -21.06
CA ILE A 304 -16.45 5.34 -19.79
C ILE A 304 -15.01 5.77 -20.01
N TYR A 305 -14.75 7.05 -19.73
CA TYR A 305 -13.43 7.65 -19.69
C TYR A 305 -12.93 7.67 -18.26
N SER A 306 -11.74 7.14 -18.02
CA SER A 306 -11.17 7.10 -16.68
C SER A 306 -9.66 7.21 -16.68
N THR A 307 -9.11 7.38 -15.48
CA THR A 307 -7.68 7.28 -15.19
C THR A 307 -7.46 6.32 -14.03
N THR A 308 -6.20 6.16 -13.61
CA THR A 308 -5.86 5.30 -12.46
C THR A 308 -6.57 5.65 -11.14
N GLY A 309 -7.17 6.83 -11.02
CA GLY A 309 -7.74 7.31 -9.75
C GLY A 309 -9.20 7.73 -9.77
N SER A 310 -9.83 7.88 -10.94
CA SER A 310 -11.15 8.51 -11.05
C SER A 310 -11.75 8.37 -12.45
N THR A 311 -13.08 8.45 -12.52
CA THR A 311 -13.87 8.80 -13.72
C THR A 311 -14.19 10.30 -13.79
N ASP A 312 -14.14 11.02 -12.66
CA ASP A 312 -14.58 12.42 -12.58
C ASP A 312 -13.46 13.47 -12.45
N SER A 313 -12.18 13.08 -12.52
CA SER A 313 -11.06 14.03 -12.37
C SER A 313 -10.85 14.89 -13.62
N ARG A 314 -10.16 16.04 -13.51
CA ARG A 314 -9.71 16.82 -14.68
C ARG A 314 -8.93 15.94 -15.68
N PHE A 315 -8.11 15.03 -15.20
CA PHE A 315 -7.41 14.05 -16.06
C PHE A 315 -8.36 13.07 -16.77
N ALA A 316 -9.47 12.65 -16.14
CA ALA A 316 -10.47 11.83 -16.82
C ALA A 316 -11.22 12.63 -17.89
N GLN A 317 -11.46 13.92 -17.64
CA GLN A 317 -11.99 14.84 -18.65
C GLN A 317 -11.00 15.03 -19.82
N MET A 318 -9.70 15.21 -19.54
CA MET A 318 -8.67 15.28 -20.58
C MET A 318 -8.61 13.98 -21.39
N ALA A 319 -8.71 12.82 -20.73
CA ALA A 319 -8.80 11.54 -21.42
C ALA A 319 -10.00 11.49 -22.39
N ARG A 320 -11.14 12.07 -22.00
CA ARG A 320 -12.28 12.22 -22.91
C ARG A 320 -11.99 13.19 -24.06
N GLU A 321 -11.46 14.37 -23.77
CA GLU A 321 -11.14 15.42 -24.76
C GLU A 321 -10.22 14.86 -25.87
N HIS A 322 -9.21 14.07 -25.50
CA HIS A 322 -8.32 13.40 -26.45
C HIS A 322 -8.98 12.26 -27.23
N CYS A 323 -9.76 11.41 -26.53
CA CYS A 323 -10.16 10.12 -27.07
C CYS A 323 -11.59 10.05 -27.61
N CYS A 324 -12.44 11.07 -27.42
CA CYS A 324 -13.84 11.02 -27.88
C CYS A 324 -13.99 10.91 -29.40
N LYS A 325 -13.00 11.37 -30.17
CA LYS A 325 -12.94 11.18 -31.62
C LYS A 325 -12.84 9.70 -32.05
N PHE A 326 -12.53 8.79 -31.13
CA PHE A 326 -12.38 7.35 -31.36
C PHE A 326 -13.57 6.51 -30.85
N GLU A 327 -14.69 7.11 -30.46
CA GLU A 327 -15.83 6.34 -29.93
C GLU A 327 -16.32 5.21 -30.85
N GLU A 328 -16.28 5.42 -32.17
CA GLU A 328 -16.71 4.42 -33.13
C GLU A 328 -15.86 3.14 -33.11
N ILE A 329 -14.54 3.25 -32.86
CA ILE A 329 -13.72 2.04 -32.70
C ILE A 329 -13.99 1.37 -31.35
N PHE A 330 -14.26 2.14 -30.28
CA PHE A 330 -14.61 1.55 -28.98
C PHE A 330 -15.91 0.74 -29.05
N LYS A 331 -16.92 1.22 -29.80
CA LYS A 331 -18.18 0.50 -30.02
C LYS A 331 -18.02 -0.82 -30.79
N ARG A 332 -17.04 -0.92 -31.69
CA ARG A 332 -16.72 -2.18 -32.40
C ARG A 332 -16.10 -3.24 -31.49
N TYR A 333 -15.56 -2.82 -30.35
CA TYR A 333 -14.90 -3.66 -29.36
C TYR A 333 -15.57 -3.46 -27.98
N PRO A 334 -16.86 -3.80 -27.84
CA PRO A 334 -17.59 -3.60 -26.60
C PRO A 334 -16.94 -4.39 -25.47
N ASN A 335 -16.96 -3.82 -24.26
CA ASN A 335 -16.36 -4.38 -23.06
C ASN A 335 -14.88 -4.72 -23.22
N LYS A 336 -14.16 -3.91 -24.00
CA LYS A 336 -12.69 -3.86 -23.99
C LYS A 336 -12.23 -2.47 -23.55
N THR A 337 -11.26 -2.44 -22.65
CA THR A 337 -10.66 -1.20 -22.17
C THR A 337 -9.49 -0.86 -23.08
N PHE A 338 -9.63 0.20 -23.86
CA PHE A 338 -8.55 0.83 -24.62
C PHE A 338 -7.72 1.68 -23.67
N LEU A 339 -6.40 1.52 -23.73
CA LEU A 339 -5.45 2.22 -22.88
C LEU A 339 -4.57 3.14 -23.70
N PHE A 340 -4.45 4.38 -23.25
CA PHE A 340 -3.67 5.42 -23.89
C PHE A 340 -2.67 6.01 -22.88
N GLU A 341 -1.44 6.27 -23.33
CA GLU A 341 -0.59 7.26 -22.68
C GLU A 341 -0.91 8.62 -23.30
N ILE A 342 -1.39 9.56 -22.49
CA ILE A 342 -1.78 10.90 -22.94
C ILE A 342 -0.70 11.89 -22.51
N THR A 343 -0.17 12.61 -23.49
CA THR A 343 0.79 13.69 -23.31
C THR A 343 0.07 15.00 -23.63
N ASP A 344 -0.13 15.84 -22.62
CA ASP A 344 -0.84 17.10 -22.74
C ASP A 344 0.03 18.25 -22.23
N GLU A 345 -0.05 19.42 -22.88
CA GLU A 345 0.75 20.60 -22.54
C GLU A 345 0.52 21.10 -21.10
N SER A 346 -0.67 20.88 -20.55
CA SER A 346 -1.04 21.29 -19.19
C SER A 346 -0.51 20.35 -18.10
N ASP A 347 0.05 19.20 -18.48
CA ASP A 347 0.67 18.22 -17.58
C ASP A 347 2.13 17.95 -17.97
N PRO A 348 3.06 18.87 -17.67
CA PRO A 348 4.45 18.74 -18.05
C PRO A 348 5.11 17.54 -17.36
N HIS A 349 5.68 16.66 -18.18
CA HIS A 349 6.36 15.44 -17.77
C HIS A 349 7.89 15.60 -17.78
N ILE A 350 8.62 14.60 -17.28
CA ILE A 350 10.08 14.68 -17.07
C ILE A 350 10.84 14.64 -18.39
N VAL A 351 10.30 13.91 -19.37
CA VAL A 351 10.85 13.76 -20.72
C VAL A 351 9.89 14.46 -21.67
N GLU A 352 10.46 15.20 -22.62
CA GLU A 352 9.67 15.77 -23.71
C GLU A 352 9.14 14.66 -24.61
N GLU A 353 7.83 14.66 -24.82
CA GLU A 353 7.12 13.71 -25.67
C GLU A 353 6.27 14.49 -26.67
N GLU A 354 5.96 13.88 -27.81
CA GLU A 354 4.99 14.45 -28.74
C GLU A 354 3.61 14.46 -28.11
N LEU A 355 2.93 15.62 -28.17
CA LEU A 355 1.60 15.80 -27.60
C LEU A 355 0.55 14.90 -28.28
N GLY A 356 -0.47 14.54 -27.52
CA GLY A 356 -1.59 13.71 -27.97
C GLY A 356 -1.69 12.38 -27.24
N GLU A 357 -2.51 11.50 -27.78
CA GLU A 357 -2.83 10.20 -27.21
C GLU A 357 -2.14 9.06 -27.97
N THR A 358 -1.34 8.28 -27.26
CA THR A 358 -0.67 7.10 -27.79
C THR A 358 -1.38 5.85 -27.31
N PHE A 359 -1.93 5.05 -28.23
CA PHE A 359 -2.58 3.78 -27.92
C PHE A 359 -1.54 2.74 -27.49
N ILE A 360 -1.63 2.27 -26.25
CA ILE A 360 -0.61 1.40 -25.62
C ILE A 360 -1.15 0.04 -25.18
N GLY A 361 -2.46 -0.19 -25.22
CA GLY A 361 -3.01 -1.48 -24.83
C GLY A 361 -4.50 -1.62 -25.04
N LEU A 362 -4.94 -2.87 -25.06
CA LEU A 362 -6.35 -3.25 -25.11
C LEU A 362 -6.53 -4.45 -24.18
N ILE A 363 -7.46 -4.33 -23.23
CA ILE A 363 -7.73 -5.38 -22.26
C ILE A 363 -9.19 -5.80 -22.37
N ASP A 364 -9.41 -7.11 -22.47
CA ASP A 364 -10.75 -7.68 -22.38
C ASP A 364 -11.28 -7.58 -20.95
N VAL A 365 -12.43 -6.93 -20.74
CA VAL A 365 -12.94 -6.64 -19.39
C VAL A 365 -13.31 -7.92 -18.64
N LYS A 366 -13.78 -8.96 -19.35
CA LYS A 366 -14.21 -10.22 -18.73
C LYS A 366 -13.02 -11.11 -18.39
N THR A 367 -12.14 -11.34 -19.36
CA THR A 367 -11.05 -12.30 -19.22
C THR A 367 -9.78 -11.66 -18.68
N GLY A 368 -9.62 -10.33 -18.75
CA GLY A 368 -8.37 -9.65 -18.43
C GLY A 368 -7.22 -9.97 -19.39
N ALA A 369 -7.49 -10.65 -20.50
CA ALA A 369 -6.51 -10.90 -21.54
C ALA A 369 -6.10 -9.57 -22.18
N GLN A 370 -4.79 -9.35 -22.28
CA GLN A 370 -4.21 -8.20 -22.95
C GLN A 370 -3.94 -8.57 -24.41
N ALA A 371 -4.32 -7.68 -25.34
CA ALA A 371 -3.97 -7.85 -26.74
C ALA A 371 -2.45 -7.73 -26.95
N SER A 372 -1.92 -8.54 -27.84
CA SER A 372 -0.52 -8.48 -28.25
C SER A 372 -0.22 -7.19 -29.01
N GLU A 373 1.05 -6.76 -29.02
CA GLU A 373 1.46 -5.55 -29.77
C GLU A 373 1.05 -5.62 -31.25
N PHE A 374 1.16 -6.80 -31.87
CA PHE A 374 0.70 -7.03 -33.25
C PHE A 374 -0.80 -6.78 -33.44
N GLU A 375 -1.65 -7.21 -32.49
CA GLU A 375 -3.08 -6.94 -32.55
C GLU A 375 -3.38 -5.45 -32.36
N LEU A 376 -2.66 -4.78 -31.47
CA LEU A 376 -2.78 -3.33 -31.26
C LEU A 376 -2.43 -2.57 -32.54
N ASP A 377 -1.35 -2.96 -33.22
CA ASP A 377 -0.91 -2.34 -34.48
C ASP A 377 -1.95 -2.55 -35.59
N LYS A 378 -2.54 -3.74 -35.67
CA LYS A 378 -3.63 -4.05 -36.62
C LYS A 378 -4.87 -3.20 -36.36
N ILE A 379 -5.27 -3.04 -35.10
CA ILE A 379 -6.41 -2.19 -34.71
C ILE A 379 -6.13 -0.73 -35.05
N ALA A 380 -4.94 -0.25 -34.71
CA ALA A 380 -4.49 1.10 -35.02
C ALA A 380 -4.55 1.41 -36.52
N ALA A 381 -4.03 0.52 -37.36
CA ALA A 381 -4.05 0.65 -38.82
C ALA A 381 -5.46 0.62 -39.41
N SER A 382 -6.41 -0.08 -38.77
CA SER A 382 -7.80 -0.19 -39.24
C SER A 382 -8.72 0.96 -38.83
N THR A 383 -8.24 1.89 -38.00
CA THR A 383 -9.05 2.98 -37.43
C THR A 383 -8.96 4.23 -38.30
N ALA A 384 -10.10 4.80 -38.71
CA ALA A 384 -10.14 6.10 -39.36
C ALA A 384 -9.60 7.17 -38.40
N GLY A 385 -8.54 7.89 -38.79
CA GLY A 385 -7.79 8.79 -37.91
C GLY A 385 -6.57 8.15 -37.21
N ALA A 386 -6.22 6.91 -37.55
CA ALA A 386 -5.04 6.14 -37.14
C ALA A 386 -4.63 6.33 -35.67
N LEU A 387 -5.09 5.44 -34.79
CA LEU A 387 -4.63 5.42 -33.39
C LEU A 387 -3.10 5.38 -33.37
N LYS A 388 -2.47 6.41 -32.80
CA LYS A 388 -1.01 6.49 -32.72
C LYS A 388 -0.47 5.33 -31.87
N ARG A 389 0.61 4.71 -32.33
CA ARG A 389 1.32 3.64 -31.61
C ARG A 389 2.69 4.14 -31.13
N PRO A 390 3.27 3.57 -30.07
CA PRO A 390 4.64 3.86 -29.69
C PRO A 390 5.61 3.46 -30.82
N PHE A 391 6.66 4.26 -31.01
CA PHE A 391 7.77 3.94 -31.90
C PHE A 391 9.07 3.95 -31.12
N TYR A 392 9.89 2.92 -31.30
CA TYR A 392 11.26 2.89 -30.80
C TYR A 392 12.16 3.79 -31.65
N LYS A 393 12.06 3.65 -32.98
CA LYS A 393 12.70 4.51 -33.97
C LYS A 393 11.82 4.59 -35.22
N GLU A 394 12.15 5.48 -36.14
CA GLU A 394 11.39 5.68 -37.37
C GLU A 394 11.20 4.34 -38.12
N GLY A 395 9.94 3.99 -38.40
CA GLY A 395 9.57 2.73 -39.04
C GLY A 395 9.56 1.48 -38.14
N GLU A 396 9.97 1.56 -36.87
CA GLU A 396 9.99 0.42 -35.94
C GLU A 396 9.21 0.70 -34.65
N GLN A 397 8.07 0.02 -34.48
CA GLN A 397 7.19 0.17 -33.32
C GLN A 397 7.79 -0.42 -32.03
N TYR A 398 8.47 -1.56 -32.13
CA TYR A 398 9.09 -2.24 -31.01
C TYR A 398 10.41 -2.88 -31.42
N LEU A 399 11.30 -3.03 -30.44
CA LEU A 399 12.61 -3.64 -30.58
C LEU A 399 12.52 -5.13 -30.21
N LYS A 400 12.98 -6.00 -31.11
CA LYS A 400 13.18 -7.44 -30.85
C LYS A 400 14.67 -7.70 -30.73
N THR A 401 15.14 -8.07 -29.55
CA THR A 401 16.58 -8.23 -29.28
C THR A 401 16.84 -9.19 -28.11
N SER A 402 18.11 -9.43 -27.76
CA SER A 402 18.49 -10.13 -26.52
C SER A 402 18.42 -9.18 -25.32
N PHE A 403 18.24 -9.74 -24.13
CA PHE A 403 18.20 -8.95 -22.90
C PHE A 403 19.51 -8.17 -22.68
N SER A 404 20.66 -8.76 -23.01
CA SER A 404 21.97 -8.10 -22.98
C SER A 404 22.01 -6.84 -23.82
N GLU A 405 21.55 -6.93 -25.07
CA GLU A 405 21.57 -5.80 -25.98
C GLU A 405 20.56 -4.72 -25.58
N LEU A 406 19.39 -5.12 -25.05
CA LEU A 406 18.45 -4.16 -24.47
C LEU A 406 19.09 -3.36 -23.32
N LYS A 407 19.88 -4.00 -22.44
CA LYS A 407 20.61 -3.28 -21.37
C LYS A 407 21.57 -2.23 -21.94
N ASN A 408 22.25 -2.53 -23.06
CA ASN A 408 23.14 -1.56 -23.72
C ASN A 408 22.36 -0.37 -24.27
N ILE A 409 21.23 -0.63 -24.93
CA ILE A 409 20.36 0.42 -25.51
C ILE A 409 19.76 1.30 -24.41
N VAL A 410 19.33 0.72 -23.28
CA VAL A 410 18.74 1.45 -22.14
C VAL A 410 19.71 2.47 -21.56
N LYS A 411 21.03 2.19 -21.54
CA LYS A 411 22.05 3.11 -21.00
C LYS A 411 22.16 4.40 -21.81
N GLU A 412 22.06 4.30 -23.14
CA GLU A 412 22.26 5.43 -24.05
C GLU A 412 20.95 6.17 -24.37
N ALA A 413 19.80 5.53 -24.13
CA ALA A 413 18.49 6.09 -24.45
C ALA A 413 18.14 7.33 -23.61
N LYS A 414 17.61 8.37 -24.28
CA LYS A 414 17.22 9.67 -23.68
C LYS A 414 15.71 9.87 -23.54
N PHE A 415 14.96 8.77 -23.45
CA PHE A 415 13.52 8.74 -23.16
C PHE A 415 13.25 7.98 -21.85
N GLU A 416 11.99 7.85 -21.42
CA GLU A 416 11.67 7.26 -20.09
C GLU A 416 12.17 5.82 -19.93
N GLY A 417 12.05 5.00 -20.97
CA GLY A 417 12.54 3.63 -21.02
C GLY A 417 11.67 2.71 -21.84
N PHE A 418 11.57 1.45 -21.44
CA PHE A 418 10.85 0.42 -22.17
C PHE A 418 9.86 -0.35 -21.27
N MET A 419 8.75 -0.75 -21.86
CA MET A 419 7.97 -1.90 -21.42
C MET A 419 8.55 -3.14 -22.09
N VAL A 420 8.97 -4.11 -21.30
CA VAL A 420 9.71 -5.30 -21.76
C VAL A 420 8.84 -6.53 -21.57
N TYR A 421 8.62 -7.25 -22.66
CA TYR A 421 7.88 -8.50 -22.72
C TYR A 421 8.84 -9.66 -22.99
N ILE A 422 8.61 -10.79 -22.32
CA ILE A 422 9.33 -12.04 -22.56
C ILE A 422 8.39 -12.97 -23.33
N PRO A 423 8.58 -13.18 -24.64
CA PRO A 423 7.63 -13.95 -25.45
C PRO A 423 7.40 -15.38 -24.96
N SER A 424 8.38 -15.99 -24.30
CA SER A 424 8.27 -17.33 -23.72
C SER A 424 7.49 -17.39 -22.41
N GLN A 425 7.19 -16.26 -21.78
CA GLN A 425 6.51 -16.16 -20.48
C GLN A 425 5.24 -15.32 -20.64
N ASN A 426 4.20 -15.91 -21.24
CA ASN A 426 2.89 -15.28 -21.48
C ASN A 426 2.47 -14.30 -20.38
N ASP A 427 1.98 -13.13 -20.80
CA ASP A 427 1.49 -12.02 -19.96
C ASP A 427 2.51 -11.42 -18.96
N PHE A 428 3.76 -11.91 -18.92
CA PHE A 428 4.80 -11.33 -18.08
C PHE A 428 5.47 -10.15 -18.79
N CYS A 429 5.37 -8.98 -18.16
CA CYS A 429 6.12 -7.80 -18.57
C CYS A 429 6.62 -6.99 -17.37
N PHE A 430 7.65 -6.19 -17.63
CA PHE A 430 8.24 -5.30 -16.64
C PHE A 430 8.74 -4.02 -17.29
N LYS A 431 9.19 -3.08 -16.48
CA LYS A 431 9.66 -1.78 -16.93
C LYS A 431 11.17 -1.71 -16.80
N MET A 432 11.86 -1.25 -17.82
CA MET A 432 13.24 -0.79 -17.72
C MET A 432 13.25 0.71 -17.91
N LYS A 433 13.70 1.45 -16.90
CA LYS A 433 13.84 2.90 -16.96
C LYS A 433 15.25 3.24 -17.40
N THR A 434 15.41 4.29 -18.20
CA THR A 434 16.74 4.75 -18.56
C THR A 434 17.39 5.48 -17.39
N PRO A 435 18.72 5.44 -17.28
CA PRO A 435 19.45 6.30 -16.35
C PRO A 435 19.10 7.78 -16.55
N TYR A 436 18.99 8.22 -17.81
CA TYR A 436 18.60 9.59 -18.15
C TYR A 436 17.30 10.01 -17.44
N TYR A 437 16.25 9.19 -17.52
CA TYR A 437 14.98 9.45 -16.86
C TYR A 437 15.09 9.42 -15.33
N LEU A 438 15.74 8.40 -14.77
CA LEU A 438 15.85 8.25 -13.31
C LEU A 438 16.60 9.42 -12.68
N VAL A 439 17.68 9.86 -13.34
CA VAL A 439 18.47 11.04 -12.94
C VAL A 439 17.60 12.30 -12.98
N ASN A 440 16.96 12.59 -14.12
CA ASN A 440 16.10 13.77 -14.25
C ASN A 440 14.92 13.76 -13.26
N LYS A 441 14.30 12.60 -13.06
CA LYS A 441 13.21 12.41 -12.09
C LYS A 441 13.65 12.68 -10.66
N PHE A 442 14.82 12.17 -10.28
CA PHE A 442 15.40 12.40 -8.96
C PHE A 442 15.66 13.90 -8.73
N PHE A 443 16.17 14.59 -9.74
CA PHE A 443 16.44 16.03 -9.69
C PHE A 443 15.18 16.91 -9.73
N ALA A 444 14.18 16.56 -10.53
CA ALA A 444 12.92 17.30 -10.59
C ALA A 444 12.21 17.33 -9.23
N ARG A 445 12.25 16.21 -8.48
CA ARG A 445 11.73 16.12 -7.10
C ARG A 445 12.61 16.81 -6.05
N SER A 446 13.81 17.24 -6.43
CA SER A 446 14.83 17.70 -5.50
C SER A 446 14.82 19.19 -5.18
N LYS A 447 13.96 20.00 -5.81
CA LYS A 447 14.07 21.47 -5.77
C LYS A 447 13.94 22.12 -4.38
N ASN A 448 13.39 21.46 -3.35
CA ASN A 448 13.06 22.12 -2.06
C ASN A 448 13.42 21.36 -0.75
N GLU A 449 14.12 20.23 -0.77
CA GLU A 449 14.51 19.49 0.46
C GLU A 449 16.04 19.22 0.52
N ALA A 450 16.60 19.20 1.74
CA ALA A 450 17.98 18.74 1.95
C ALA A 450 18.12 17.27 1.55
N LEU A 451 19.24 16.89 0.94
CA LEU A 451 19.47 15.54 0.39
C LEU A 451 19.25 14.40 1.41
N SER A 452 19.51 14.66 2.69
CA SER A 452 19.29 13.71 3.80
C SER A 452 17.82 13.38 4.08
N GLY A 453 16.89 14.31 3.83
CA GLY A 453 15.44 14.07 3.93
C GLY A 453 14.87 13.28 2.75
N LYS A 454 15.61 13.25 1.63
CA LYS A 454 15.21 12.60 0.36
C LYS A 454 15.53 11.11 0.32
N LEU A 455 16.46 10.62 1.13
CA LEU A 455 16.88 9.21 1.16
C LEU A 455 15.97 8.31 2.01
N ASP A 456 14.77 8.80 2.34
CA ASP A 456 13.74 8.02 3.01
C ASP A 456 12.98 7.16 1.98
N LYS A 457 13.12 5.83 2.07
CA LYS A 457 12.40 4.87 1.23
C LYS A 457 10.87 5.01 1.30
N THR A 458 10.34 5.64 2.36
CA THR A 458 8.90 5.91 2.48
C THR A 458 8.42 7.09 1.64
N LYS A 459 9.35 7.86 1.05
CA LYS A 459 9.08 9.01 0.18
C LYS A 459 9.56 8.82 -1.26
N LEU A 460 10.35 7.77 -1.52
CA LEU A 460 10.91 7.46 -2.85
C LEU A 460 10.16 6.32 -3.55
N ASP A 461 10.06 6.44 -4.88
CA ASP A 461 9.55 5.38 -5.75
C ASP A 461 10.47 4.14 -5.68
N GLU A 462 9.93 2.94 -5.90
CA GLU A 462 10.69 1.70 -5.67
C GLU A 462 11.92 1.56 -6.58
N GLU A 463 11.92 2.20 -7.73
CA GLU A 463 13.07 2.26 -8.65
C GLU A 463 14.33 2.88 -8.02
N PHE A 464 14.18 3.69 -6.96
CA PHE A 464 15.30 4.29 -6.22
C PHE A 464 15.68 3.51 -4.96
N HIS A 465 14.96 2.43 -4.60
CA HIS A 465 15.29 1.67 -3.39
C HIS A 465 16.68 1.04 -3.43
N PRO A 466 17.19 0.53 -4.58
CA PRO A 466 18.57 0.07 -4.70
C PRO A 466 19.59 1.19 -4.48
N LEU A 467 19.33 2.40 -4.97
CA LEU A 467 20.20 3.57 -4.73
C LEU A 467 20.30 3.88 -3.23
N VAL A 468 19.19 3.83 -2.50
CA VAL A 468 19.20 4.04 -1.05
C VAL A 468 19.99 2.96 -0.33
N ASP A 469 19.90 1.70 -0.77
CA ASP A 469 20.70 0.61 -0.19
C ASP A 469 22.19 0.78 -0.49
N HIS A 470 22.54 1.22 -1.70
CA HIS A 470 23.92 1.52 -2.10
C HIS A 470 24.50 2.70 -1.28
N ILE A 471 23.74 3.76 -1.06
CA ILE A 471 24.16 4.88 -0.22
C ILE A 471 24.35 4.44 1.24
N LYS A 472 23.47 3.58 1.78
CA LYS A 472 23.63 3.04 3.13
C LYS A 472 24.86 2.16 3.28
N ALA A 473 25.16 1.35 2.26
CA ALA A 473 26.36 0.53 2.25
C ALA A 473 27.64 1.38 2.20
N ASN A 474 27.59 2.55 1.56
CA ASN A 474 28.71 3.48 1.37
C ASN A 474 28.54 4.78 2.16
N GLU A 475 27.90 4.73 3.33
CA GLU A 475 27.44 5.92 4.05
C GLU A 475 28.58 6.88 4.43
N ARG A 476 29.75 6.35 4.82
CA ARG A 476 30.91 7.16 5.19
C ARG A 476 31.42 7.98 4.01
N GLU A 477 31.61 7.33 2.86
CA GLU A 477 32.02 7.97 1.61
C GLU A 477 30.98 9.00 1.18
N PHE A 478 29.72 8.59 1.09
CA PHE A 478 28.63 9.46 0.65
C PHE A 478 28.48 10.70 1.54
N ARG A 479 28.63 10.57 2.86
CA ARG A 479 28.58 11.72 3.78
C ARG A 479 29.77 12.66 3.63
N SER A 480 30.93 12.15 3.24
CA SER A 480 32.16 12.95 3.06
C SER A 480 32.16 13.80 1.79
N LEU A 481 31.32 13.44 0.82
CA LEU A 481 31.14 14.20 -0.42
C LEU A 481 30.40 15.53 -0.19
N ASP A 482 30.79 16.55 -0.93
CA ASP A 482 30.02 17.78 -1.09
C ASP A 482 28.74 17.53 -1.91
N GLU A 483 27.92 18.56 -2.14
CA GLU A 483 26.68 18.36 -2.91
C GLU A 483 26.97 17.86 -4.33
N GLN A 484 27.96 18.44 -5.03
CA GLN A 484 28.30 18.03 -6.39
C GLN A 484 28.81 16.59 -6.45
N GLY A 485 29.64 16.18 -5.50
CA GLY A 485 30.11 14.81 -5.35
C GLY A 485 28.98 13.82 -5.06
N LYS A 486 28.03 14.18 -4.17
CA LYS A 486 26.84 13.34 -3.90
C LYS A 486 25.98 13.16 -5.15
N LEU A 487 25.85 14.19 -5.98
CA LEU A 487 25.15 14.11 -7.25
C LEU A 487 25.89 13.22 -8.26
N GLY A 488 27.21 13.35 -8.34
CA GLY A 488 28.05 12.46 -9.14
C GLY A 488 27.90 11.00 -8.73
N PHE A 489 27.95 10.72 -7.42
CA PHE A 489 27.76 9.39 -6.85
C PHE A 489 26.39 8.78 -7.20
N ILE A 490 25.32 9.58 -7.08
CA ILE A 490 23.96 9.14 -7.45
C ILE A 490 23.87 8.87 -8.94
N LYS A 491 24.41 9.77 -9.77
CA LYS A 491 24.40 9.64 -11.23
C LYS A 491 25.14 8.38 -11.67
N GLU A 492 26.34 8.15 -11.16
CA GLU A 492 27.15 6.98 -11.49
C GLU A 492 26.44 5.67 -11.14
N PHE A 493 25.74 5.62 -9.99
CA PHE A 493 24.94 4.45 -9.64
C PHE A 493 23.75 4.25 -10.58
N LEU A 494 22.98 5.32 -10.83
CA LEU A 494 21.80 5.26 -11.69
C LEU A 494 22.14 4.91 -13.15
N GLU A 495 23.36 5.21 -13.61
CA GLU A 495 23.89 4.82 -14.93
C GLU A 495 24.27 3.33 -15.04
N LYS A 496 24.37 2.63 -13.90
CA LYS A 496 24.78 1.22 -13.85
C LYS A 496 23.63 0.23 -13.62
N ILE A 497 22.45 0.71 -13.23
CA ILE A 497 21.24 -0.10 -12.98
C ILE A 497 20.23 0.04 -14.12
#